data_AF-A3MU73-F1
#
_entry.id   AF-A3MU73-F1
#
_cell.length_a   1.000
_cell.length_b   1.000
_cell.length_c   1.000
_cell.angle_alpha   90.00
_cell.angle_beta   90.00
_cell.angle_gamma   90.00
#
_symmetry.space_group_name_H-M   'P 1'
#
loop_
_entity.id
_entity.type
_entity.pdbx_description
1 polymer ?
#
loop_
_entity_poly.entity_id
_entity_poly.type
_entity_poly.pdbx_seq_one_letter_code
_entity_poly.pdbx_strand_id
1 'polypeptide(L)'
;MSRANRRADPLRIALERLRRDFPGKSRSWIKRALLRLPYVREVRDGLYVVEGVRELGDWKPLYQVWWSGREGRWECTCYYSTWGWRRRRGICTHVASVLLYRRFKRAVEAVENRPVYFASAEVECVNVKVRGSLEHRITPLEKAGSLLDFARGRRYVVYIIAEGPSAELLCDGSPVELAWERLSLKVAKALLEG
;
A
#
# COMPACT_ATOMS: atom_id res chain seq x y z
N MET A 1 19.52 -18.84 3.64
CA MET A 1 18.77 -18.27 2.49
C MET A 1 17.30 -18.18 2.87
N SER A 2 16.89 -17.07 3.49
CA SER A 2 15.50 -16.87 3.92
C SER A 2 14.67 -16.38 2.74
N ARG A 3 13.59 -17.10 2.39
CA ARG A 3 12.50 -16.63 1.51
C ARG A 3 11.70 -15.54 2.23
N ALA A 4 12.37 -14.49 2.67
CA ALA A 4 11.75 -13.29 3.17
C ALA A 4 11.08 -12.58 1.99
N ASN A 5 9.84 -12.98 1.73
CA ASN A 5 8.76 -12.06 1.42
C ASN A 5 9.07 -11.10 0.26
N ARG A 6 8.97 -11.60 -0.98
CA ARG A 6 8.75 -10.77 -2.17
C ARG A 6 7.34 -10.14 -2.13
N ARG A 7 6.96 -9.51 -1.01
CA ARG A 7 5.83 -8.58 -0.98
C ARG A 7 6.20 -7.44 -1.92
N ALA A 8 5.29 -7.11 -2.82
CA ALA A 8 5.41 -6.00 -3.75
C ALA A 8 5.46 -4.69 -2.97
N ASP A 9 6.64 -4.30 -2.46
CA ASP A 9 6.86 -2.97 -1.86
C ASP A 9 6.51 -1.91 -2.92
N PRO A 10 5.40 -1.16 -2.74
CA PRO A 10 4.93 -0.21 -3.73
C PRO A 10 5.95 0.91 -3.97
N LEU A 11 6.70 1.30 -2.94
CA LEU A 11 7.72 2.35 -3.05
C LEU A 11 8.92 1.87 -3.87
N ARG A 12 9.39 0.64 -3.62
CA ARG A 12 10.46 0.02 -4.43
C ARG A 12 10.06 -0.07 -5.90
N ILE A 13 8.86 -0.54 -6.19
CA ILE A 13 8.32 -0.62 -7.57
C ILE A 13 8.29 0.77 -8.23
N ALA A 14 7.79 1.77 -7.51
CA ALA A 14 7.70 3.13 -8.03
C ALA A 14 9.08 3.75 -8.30
N LEU A 15 10.06 3.51 -7.41
CA LEU A 15 11.44 3.97 -7.58
C LEU A 15 12.16 3.29 -8.74
N GLU A 16 11.99 1.97 -8.91
CA GLU A 16 12.58 1.23 -10.03
C GLU A 16 12.04 1.72 -11.38
N ARG A 17 10.73 1.99 -11.47
CA ARG A 17 10.11 2.60 -12.65
C ARG A 17 10.66 4.00 -12.92
N LEU A 18 10.75 4.86 -11.89
CA LEU A 18 11.32 6.20 -12.05
C LEU A 18 12.77 6.16 -12.58
N ARG A 19 13.60 5.24 -12.07
CA ARG A 19 14.99 5.06 -12.54
C ARG A 19 15.04 4.62 -14.00
N ARG A 20 14.14 3.72 -14.41
CA ARG A 20 14.05 3.23 -15.79
C ARG A 20 13.65 4.33 -16.77
N ASP A 21 12.72 5.20 -16.36
CA ASP A 21 12.24 6.29 -17.20
C ASP A 21 13.28 7.44 -17.34
N PHE A 22 14.21 7.53 -16.39
CA PHE A 22 15.22 8.59 -16.33
C PHE A 22 16.64 8.04 -16.08
N PRO A 23 17.19 7.21 -16.99
CA PRO A 23 18.45 6.50 -16.76
C PRO A 23 19.66 7.44 -16.64
N GLY A 24 19.61 8.63 -17.25
CA GLY A 24 20.68 9.63 -17.19
C GLY A 24 20.66 10.53 -15.94
N LYS A 25 19.77 10.30 -14.97
CA LYS A 25 19.70 11.12 -13.74
C LYS A 25 20.56 10.56 -12.62
N SER A 26 21.22 11.47 -11.89
CA SER A 26 22.11 11.10 -10.79
C SER A 26 21.36 10.47 -9.61
N ARG A 27 22.09 9.74 -8.77
CA ARG A 27 21.58 9.24 -7.47
C ARG A 27 21.07 10.38 -6.58
N SER A 28 21.73 11.54 -6.60
CA SER A 28 21.31 12.71 -5.83
C SER A 28 19.96 13.27 -6.28
N TRP A 29 19.68 13.25 -7.58
CA TRP A 29 18.38 13.66 -8.14
C TRP A 29 17.26 12.71 -7.67
N ILE A 30 17.50 11.39 -7.72
CA ILE A 30 16.54 10.39 -7.23
C ILE A 30 16.32 10.53 -5.72
N LYS A 31 17.39 10.67 -4.92
CA LYS A 31 17.30 10.89 -3.47
C LYS A 31 16.47 12.11 -3.13
N ARG A 32 16.68 13.23 -3.84
CA ARG A 32 15.92 14.48 -3.64
C ARG A 32 14.45 14.37 -4.04
N ALA A 33 14.11 13.55 -5.05
CA ALA A 33 12.72 13.28 -5.44
C ALA A 33 12.01 12.43 -4.37
N LEU A 34 12.70 11.42 -3.84
CA LEU A 34 12.21 10.57 -2.75
C LEU A 34 11.99 11.35 -1.46
N LEU A 35 12.98 12.16 -1.03
CA LEU A 35 12.84 12.98 0.17
C LEU A 35 11.72 14.03 0.07
N ARG A 36 11.34 14.43 -1.15
CA ARG A 36 10.19 15.31 -1.39
C ARG A 36 8.84 14.59 -1.40
N LEU A 37 8.82 13.26 -1.49
CA LEU A 37 7.59 12.49 -1.70
C LEU A 37 6.51 12.76 -0.62
N PRO A 38 6.83 12.85 0.68
CA PRO A 38 5.83 13.14 1.71
C PRO A 38 5.18 14.53 1.60
N TYR A 39 5.83 15.44 0.86
CA TYR A 39 5.41 16.83 0.67
C TYR A 39 4.60 17.03 -0.61
N VAL A 40 4.24 15.95 -1.31
CA VAL A 40 3.43 15.97 -2.53
C VAL A 40 1.96 15.75 -2.17
N ARG A 41 1.08 16.65 -2.65
CA ARG A 41 -0.37 16.51 -2.57
C ARG A 41 -0.99 16.64 -3.95
N GLU A 42 -1.90 15.74 -4.28
CA GLU A 42 -2.77 15.85 -5.46
C GLU A 42 -3.93 16.79 -5.11
N VAL A 43 -4.05 17.90 -5.84
CA VAL A 43 -5.12 18.89 -5.61
C VAL A 43 -6.37 18.51 -6.41
N ARG A 44 -6.16 18.08 -7.65
CA ARG A 44 -7.15 17.51 -8.56
C ARG A 44 -6.42 16.71 -9.62
N ASP A 45 -7.16 16.01 -10.48
CA ASP A 45 -6.53 15.23 -11.54
C ASP A 45 -5.59 16.10 -12.39
N GLY A 46 -4.36 15.61 -12.58
CA GLY A 46 -3.32 16.30 -13.34
C GLY A 46 -2.67 17.52 -12.68
N LEU A 47 -3.10 17.94 -11.48
CA LEU A 47 -2.52 19.07 -10.74
C LEU A 47 -2.06 18.67 -9.33
N TYR A 48 -0.78 18.89 -9.08
CA TYR A 48 -0.12 18.55 -7.83
C TYR A 48 0.53 19.78 -7.22
N VAL A 49 0.61 19.77 -5.90
CA VAL A 49 1.35 20.74 -5.12
C VAL A 49 2.49 20.02 -4.40
N VAL A 50 3.66 20.65 -4.39
CA VAL A 50 4.83 20.20 -3.65
C VAL A 50 5.23 21.29 -2.69
N GLU A 51 5.18 21.01 -1.39
CA GLU A 51 5.65 21.95 -0.37
C GLU A 51 7.17 22.09 -0.46
N GLY A 52 7.65 23.32 -0.27
CA GLY A 52 9.06 23.65 -0.40
C GLY A 52 9.84 23.24 0.84
N VAL A 53 10.95 22.51 0.63
CA VAL A 53 11.84 22.06 1.71
C VAL A 53 13.17 22.80 1.62
N ARG A 54 13.46 23.67 2.61
CA ARG A 54 14.64 24.55 2.62
C ARG A 54 15.95 23.76 2.55
N GLU A 55 16.03 22.65 3.28
CA GLU A 55 17.17 21.73 3.35
C GLU A 55 17.44 21.06 2.00
N LEU A 56 16.43 21.02 1.12
CA LEU A 56 16.55 20.51 -0.23
C LEU A 56 16.75 21.64 -1.27
N GLY A 57 17.02 22.88 -0.84
CA GLY A 57 17.33 24.01 -1.71
C GLY A 57 16.10 24.65 -2.37
N ASP A 58 14.93 24.53 -1.76
CA ASP A 58 13.72 25.20 -2.22
C ASP A 58 13.64 26.61 -1.65
N TRP A 59 13.31 27.59 -2.51
CA TRP A 59 13.23 29.01 -2.14
C TRP A 59 11.80 29.48 -1.89
N LYS A 60 10.85 28.90 -2.62
CA LYS A 60 9.42 29.14 -2.43
C LYS A 60 8.85 28.09 -1.45
N PRO A 61 7.83 28.46 -0.65
CA PRO A 61 7.17 27.53 0.26
C PRO A 61 6.31 26.50 -0.49
N LEU A 62 5.99 26.73 -1.76
CA LEU A 62 5.06 25.92 -2.52
C LEU A 62 5.37 25.94 -4.01
N TYR A 63 5.23 24.79 -4.66
CA TYR A 63 5.37 24.62 -6.10
C TYR A 63 4.17 23.90 -6.66
N GLN A 64 3.63 24.38 -7.78
CA GLN A 64 2.60 23.65 -8.53
C GLN A 64 3.26 22.89 -9.65
N VAL A 65 2.77 21.67 -9.89
CA VAL A 65 3.25 20.76 -10.92
C VAL A 65 2.05 20.19 -11.67
N TRP A 66 2.07 20.26 -12.99
CA TRP A 66 0.95 19.79 -13.82
C TRP A 66 1.44 19.26 -15.16
N TRP A 67 0.61 18.46 -15.83
CA TRP A 67 0.83 18.11 -17.23
C TRP A 67 0.30 19.23 -18.12
N SER A 68 1.17 19.84 -18.94
CA SER A 68 0.76 20.79 -19.97
C SER A 68 0.50 20.04 -21.27
N GLY A 69 -0.78 19.88 -21.63
CA GLY A 69 -1.16 19.30 -22.92
C GLY A 69 -0.61 20.08 -24.10
N ARG A 70 -0.56 21.42 -24.00
CA ARG A 70 0.00 22.31 -25.03
C ARG A 70 1.49 22.09 -25.25
N GLU A 71 2.25 21.89 -24.18
CA GLU A 71 3.71 21.73 -24.26
C GLU A 71 4.13 20.25 -24.38
N GLY A 72 3.17 19.31 -24.26
CA GLY A 72 3.44 17.87 -24.27
C GLY A 72 4.38 17.41 -23.15
N ARG A 73 4.43 18.13 -22.01
CA ARG A 73 5.33 17.80 -20.90
C ARG A 73 4.80 18.22 -19.54
N TRP A 74 5.47 17.73 -18.50
CA TRP A 74 5.27 18.19 -17.13
C TRP A 74 5.87 19.58 -16.91
N GLU A 75 5.07 20.48 -16.38
CA GLU A 75 5.43 21.84 -16.00
C GLU A 75 5.52 21.97 -14.48
N CYS A 76 6.34 22.93 -14.03
CA CYS A 76 6.51 23.25 -12.63
C CYS A 76 6.74 24.74 -12.43
N THR A 77 6.16 25.33 -11.39
CA THR A 77 6.36 26.76 -11.09
C THR A 77 7.82 27.12 -10.82
N CYS A 78 8.69 26.15 -10.49
CA CYS A 78 10.12 26.40 -10.30
C CYS A 78 10.85 26.76 -11.61
N TYR A 79 10.26 26.46 -12.77
CA TYR A 79 10.79 26.81 -14.09
C TYR A 79 10.68 28.31 -14.42
N TYR A 80 9.80 29.04 -13.73
CA TYR A 80 9.58 30.49 -13.96
C TYR A 80 10.39 31.36 -12.98
N SER A 81 11.54 30.87 -12.54
CA SER A 81 12.52 31.64 -11.76
C SER A 81 13.65 32.13 -12.68
N THR A 82 14.45 33.10 -12.24
CA THR A 82 15.62 33.64 -12.97
C THR A 82 16.58 32.56 -13.48
N TRP A 83 16.65 31.41 -12.79
CA TRP A 83 17.47 30.25 -13.16
C TRP A 83 16.66 29.05 -13.68
N GLY A 84 15.36 29.23 -13.89
CA GLY A 84 14.41 28.17 -14.21
C GLY A 84 14.56 27.60 -15.62
N TRP A 85 15.07 28.37 -16.58
CA TRP A 85 15.32 27.92 -17.95
C TRP A 85 16.30 26.74 -18.05
N ARG A 86 17.38 26.72 -17.25
CA ARG A 86 18.30 25.56 -17.18
C ARG A 86 17.59 24.31 -16.66
N ARG A 87 16.69 24.48 -15.69
CA ARG A 87 15.90 23.38 -15.10
C ARG A 87 14.78 22.91 -16.04
N ARG A 88 14.22 23.81 -16.85
CA ARG A 88 13.19 23.53 -17.87
C ARG A 88 13.71 22.66 -19.03
N ARG A 89 15.02 22.70 -19.31
CA ARG A 89 15.69 21.78 -20.26
C ARG A 89 15.71 20.32 -19.78
N GLY A 90 15.33 20.06 -18.53
CA GLY A 90 15.17 18.71 -17.99
C GLY A 90 14.00 18.61 -17.00
N ILE A 91 13.99 17.56 -16.21
CA ILE A 91 12.98 17.36 -15.16
C ILE A 91 13.56 17.78 -13.81
N CYS A 92 12.89 18.70 -13.11
CA CYS A 92 13.29 19.11 -11.76
C CYS A 92 12.88 18.04 -10.74
N THR A 93 13.46 18.10 -9.53
CA THR A 93 13.13 17.14 -8.47
C THR A 93 11.70 17.28 -7.95
N HIS A 94 11.02 18.42 -8.17
CA HIS A 94 9.59 18.58 -7.87
C HIS A 94 8.73 17.73 -8.81
N VAL A 95 8.93 17.87 -10.12
CA VAL A 95 8.24 17.03 -11.12
C VAL A 95 8.57 15.55 -10.91
N ALA A 96 9.84 15.22 -10.64
CA ALA A 96 10.25 13.86 -10.33
C ALA A 96 9.50 13.27 -9.14
N SER A 97 9.30 14.06 -8.08
CA SER A 97 8.58 13.64 -6.88
C SER A 97 7.10 13.39 -7.17
N VAL A 98 6.46 14.24 -8.00
CA VAL A 98 5.09 14.01 -8.47
C VAL A 98 4.98 12.75 -9.34
N LEU A 99 5.92 12.55 -10.25
CA LEU A 99 6.00 11.33 -11.06
C LEU A 99 6.17 10.08 -10.19
N LEU A 100 6.97 10.17 -9.12
CA LEU A 100 7.14 9.11 -8.14
C LEU A 100 5.84 8.87 -7.35
N TYR A 101 5.20 9.94 -6.86
CA TYR A 101 3.93 9.90 -6.15
C TYR A 101 2.85 9.16 -6.96
N ARG A 102 2.67 9.52 -8.23
CA ARG A 102 1.70 8.85 -9.12
C ARG A 102 1.98 7.36 -9.29
N ARG A 103 3.26 6.98 -9.42
CA ARG A 103 3.67 5.58 -9.54
C ARG A 103 3.45 4.81 -8.23
N PHE A 104 3.76 5.45 -7.10
CA PHE A 104 3.58 4.90 -5.77
C PHE A 104 2.09 4.67 -5.47
N LYS A 105 1.25 5.69 -5.68
CA LYS A 105 -0.20 5.60 -5.52
C LYS A 105 -0.79 4.44 -6.32
N ARG A 106 -0.45 4.33 -7.61
CA ARG A 106 -0.87 3.20 -8.46
C ARG A 106 -0.37 1.84 -7.97
N ALA A 107 0.85 1.78 -7.43
CA ALA A 107 1.41 0.54 -6.91
C ALA A 107 0.70 0.12 -5.60
N VAL A 108 0.35 1.08 -4.73
CA VAL A 108 -0.46 0.84 -3.53
C VAL A 108 -1.84 0.34 -3.94
N GLU A 109 -2.53 1.04 -4.83
CA GLU A 109 -3.84 0.65 -5.36
C GLU A 109 -3.80 -0.77 -5.95
N ALA A 110 -2.75 -1.12 -6.70
CA ALA A 110 -2.61 -2.46 -7.26
C ALA A 110 -2.44 -3.55 -6.19
N VAL A 111 -1.74 -3.26 -5.10
CA VAL A 111 -1.57 -4.20 -3.97
C VAL A 111 -2.86 -4.31 -3.15
N GLU A 112 -3.54 -3.19 -2.90
CA GLU A 112 -4.80 -3.14 -2.15
C GLU A 112 -5.95 -3.82 -2.91
N ASN A 113 -6.02 -3.64 -4.22
CA ASN A 113 -7.06 -4.20 -5.08
C ASN A 113 -6.76 -5.62 -5.58
N ARG A 114 -5.62 -6.21 -5.19
CA ARG A 114 -5.30 -7.59 -5.60
C ARG A 114 -6.37 -8.55 -5.05
N PRO A 115 -6.83 -9.52 -5.84
CA PRO A 115 -7.82 -10.49 -5.38
C PRO A 115 -7.22 -11.41 -4.32
N VAL A 116 -7.99 -11.70 -3.28
CA VAL A 116 -7.71 -12.69 -2.24
C VAL A 116 -9.00 -13.49 -1.96
N TYR A 117 -8.85 -14.60 -1.26
CA TYR A 117 -9.98 -15.41 -0.79
C TYR A 117 -10.22 -15.13 0.68
N PHE A 118 -11.47 -14.85 1.03
CA PHE A 118 -11.93 -14.60 2.38
C PHE A 118 -12.94 -15.68 2.78
N ALA A 119 -12.85 -16.16 4.00
CA ALA A 119 -13.85 -17.03 4.59
C ALA A 119 -14.14 -16.60 6.03
N SER A 120 -15.37 -16.76 6.45
CA SER A 120 -15.79 -16.66 7.85
C SER A 120 -16.50 -17.94 8.29
N ALA A 121 -16.31 -18.31 9.55
CA ALA A 121 -17.01 -19.43 10.15
C ALA A 121 -17.27 -19.16 11.63
N GLU A 122 -18.47 -19.48 12.09
CA GLU A 122 -18.76 -19.63 13.51
C GLU A 122 -18.55 -21.10 13.89
N VAL A 123 -17.74 -21.36 14.91
CA VAL A 123 -17.39 -22.72 15.34
C VAL A 123 -17.50 -22.84 16.85
N GLU A 124 -17.93 -23.99 17.33
CA GLU A 124 -17.96 -24.33 18.75
C GLU A 124 -16.97 -25.46 19.04
N CYS A 125 -15.83 -25.13 19.64
CA CYS A 125 -14.80 -26.11 20.00
C CYS A 125 -13.93 -25.64 21.17
N VAL A 126 -13.12 -26.56 21.70
CA VAL A 126 -12.12 -26.23 22.72
C VAL A 126 -10.86 -25.65 22.07
N ASN A 127 -10.47 -26.17 20.89
CA ASN A 127 -9.25 -25.77 20.19
C ASN A 127 -9.53 -25.41 18.73
N VAL A 128 -9.29 -24.14 18.39
CA VAL A 128 -9.39 -23.60 17.03
C VAL A 128 -7.99 -23.40 16.47
N LYS A 129 -7.70 -23.97 15.28
CA LYS A 129 -6.44 -23.76 14.56
C LYS A 129 -6.70 -23.40 13.11
N VAL A 130 -5.94 -22.44 12.59
CA VAL A 130 -5.96 -22.06 11.17
C VAL A 130 -4.60 -22.40 10.55
N ARG A 131 -4.60 -23.00 9.36
CA ARG A 131 -3.39 -23.33 8.58
C ARG A 131 -3.48 -22.76 7.17
N GLY A 132 -2.33 -22.41 6.59
CA GLY A 132 -2.25 -21.98 5.19
C GLY A 132 -2.88 -20.61 4.90
N SER A 133 -3.24 -19.83 5.93
CA SER A 133 -3.75 -18.48 5.76
C SER A 133 -2.63 -17.46 5.55
N LEU A 134 -2.94 -16.39 4.82
CA LEU A 134 -2.12 -15.18 4.80
C LEU A 134 -2.24 -14.43 6.13
N GLU A 135 -3.46 -14.32 6.62
CA GLU A 135 -3.85 -13.60 7.81
C GLU A 135 -5.16 -14.20 8.32
N HIS A 136 -5.35 -14.24 9.64
CA HIS A 136 -6.58 -14.73 10.24
C HIS A 136 -6.81 -14.08 11.60
N ARG A 137 -8.09 -14.03 12.02
CA ARG A 137 -8.50 -13.56 13.35
C ARG A 137 -9.48 -14.56 13.94
N ILE A 138 -9.27 -14.92 15.20
CA ILE A 138 -10.17 -15.79 15.97
C ILE A 138 -10.71 -14.94 17.12
N THR A 139 -12.03 -14.73 17.15
CA THR A 139 -12.69 -13.90 18.15
C THR A 139 -13.67 -14.76 18.95
N PRO A 140 -13.52 -14.88 20.28
CA PRO A 140 -14.52 -15.56 21.11
C PRO A 140 -15.81 -14.74 21.16
N LEU A 141 -16.97 -15.39 21.00
CA LEU A 141 -18.29 -14.74 21.06
C LEU A 141 -18.76 -14.50 22.50
N GLU A 142 -18.22 -15.25 23.46
CA GLU A 142 -18.61 -15.22 24.86
C GLU A 142 -17.46 -14.77 25.76
N LYS A 143 -17.77 -13.98 26.78
CA LYS A 143 -16.80 -13.58 27.81
C LYS A 143 -16.54 -14.80 28.70
N ALA A 144 -15.26 -15.09 28.97
CA ALA A 144 -14.90 -16.17 29.88
C ALA A 144 -15.45 -15.87 31.29
N GLY A 145 -16.42 -16.67 31.75
CA GLY A 145 -17.04 -16.51 33.08
C GLY A 145 -16.26 -17.20 34.18
N SER A 146 -15.74 -18.40 33.93
CA SER A 146 -15.01 -19.23 34.89
C SER A 146 -13.90 -20.07 34.25
N LEU A 147 -13.00 -20.65 35.07
CA LEU A 147 -11.96 -21.57 34.61
C LEU A 147 -12.53 -22.88 34.01
N LEU A 148 -13.72 -23.31 34.45
CA LEU A 148 -14.40 -24.51 33.93
C LEU A 148 -14.95 -24.30 32.51
N ASP A 149 -15.22 -23.05 32.12
CA ASP A 149 -15.68 -22.71 30.77
C ASP A 149 -14.57 -22.85 29.72
N PHE A 150 -13.32 -23.09 30.12
CA PHE A 150 -12.23 -23.42 29.18
C PHE A 150 -12.24 -24.89 28.76
N ALA A 151 -12.90 -25.76 29.54
CA ALA A 151 -13.03 -27.19 29.24
C ALA A 151 -14.28 -27.53 28.42
N ARG A 152 -15.25 -26.60 28.33
CA ARG A 152 -16.44 -26.71 27.48
C ARG A 152 -16.15 -26.01 26.15
N GLY A 153 -16.69 -26.53 25.06
CA GLY A 153 -16.58 -25.89 23.74
C GLY A 153 -17.03 -24.44 23.82
N ARG A 154 -16.27 -23.54 23.20
CA ARG A 154 -16.60 -22.12 23.12
C ARG A 154 -16.93 -21.77 21.69
N ARG A 155 -17.87 -20.82 21.53
CA ARG A 155 -18.18 -20.27 20.22
C ARG A 155 -17.15 -19.21 19.83
N TYR A 156 -16.57 -19.39 18.65
CA TYR A 156 -15.63 -18.47 18.03
C TYR A 156 -16.15 -18.05 16.67
N VAL A 157 -15.95 -16.79 16.31
CA VAL A 157 -15.99 -16.37 14.91
C VAL A 157 -14.55 -16.29 14.41
N VAL A 158 -14.30 -17.01 13.31
CA VAL A 158 -12.99 -17.05 12.66
C VAL A 158 -13.10 -16.38 11.32
N TYR A 159 -12.19 -15.45 11.06
CA TYR A 159 -12.03 -14.77 9.78
C TYR A 159 -10.69 -15.17 9.17
N ILE A 160 -10.67 -15.54 7.89
CA ILE A 160 -9.50 -16.08 7.22
C ILE A 160 -9.29 -15.38 5.89
N ILE A 161 -8.07 -14.91 5.63
CA ILE A 161 -7.61 -14.38 4.35
C ILE A 161 -6.56 -15.34 3.77
N ALA A 162 -6.67 -15.71 2.50
CA ALA A 162 -5.74 -16.61 1.81
C ALA A 162 -5.47 -16.18 0.35
N GLU A 163 -4.37 -16.66 -0.24
CA GLU A 163 -4.06 -16.46 -1.68
C GLU A 163 -4.94 -17.31 -2.59
N GLY A 164 -5.39 -18.46 -2.10
CA GLY A 164 -6.31 -19.39 -2.75
C GLY A 164 -7.28 -20.00 -1.72
N PRO A 165 -8.32 -20.71 -2.15
CA PRO A 165 -9.29 -21.37 -1.26
C PRO A 165 -8.71 -22.67 -0.67
N SER A 166 -7.55 -22.58 -0.02
CA SER A 166 -6.76 -23.73 0.44
C SER A 166 -6.36 -23.65 1.91
N ALA A 167 -6.75 -22.60 2.62
CA ALA A 167 -6.50 -22.53 4.06
C ALA A 167 -7.48 -23.45 4.79
N GLU A 168 -7.02 -24.04 5.88
CA GLU A 168 -7.79 -25.01 6.66
C GLU A 168 -8.13 -24.41 8.03
N LEU A 169 -9.40 -24.53 8.40
CA LEU A 169 -9.88 -24.30 9.77
C LEU A 169 -10.08 -25.66 10.44
N LEU A 170 -9.42 -25.88 11.56
CA LEU A 170 -9.52 -27.09 12.36
C LEU A 170 -10.20 -26.75 13.69
N CYS A 171 -11.26 -27.47 14.00
CA CYS A 171 -12.04 -27.39 15.23
C CYS A 171 -11.91 -28.73 15.96
N ASP A 172 -11.19 -28.73 17.09
CA ASP A 172 -10.81 -29.94 17.83
C ASP A 172 -10.13 -31.02 16.96
N GLY A 173 -9.37 -30.57 15.95
CA GLY A 173 -8.66 -31.42 15.00
C GLY A 173 -9.46 -31.86 13.78
N SER A 174 -10.77 -31.61 13.75
CA SER A 174 -11.62 -31.88 12.59
C SER A 174 -11.66 -30.67 11.63
N PRO A 175 -11.55 -30.86 10.32
CA PRO A 175 -11.67 -29.78 9.36
C PRO A 175 -13.09 -29.23 9.30
N VAL A 176 -13.21 -27.91 9.25
CA VAL A 176 -14.47 -27.18 9.06
C VAL A 176 -14.58 -26.77 7.60
N GLU A 177 -15.75 -27.02 7.01
CA GLU A 177 -16.03 -26.58 5.64
C GLU A 177 -16.14 -25.05 5.60
N LEU A 178 -15.45 -24.42 4.64
CA LEU A 178 -15.37 -22.98 4.50
C LEU A 178 -16.01 -22.54 3.19
N ALA A 179 -16.93 -21.57 3.29
CA ALA A 179 -17.43 -20.83 2.14
C ALA A 179 -16.45 -19.70 1.80
N TRP A 180 -15.92 -19.72 0.57
CA TRP A 180 -14.90 -18.77 0.12
C TRP A 180 -15.50 -17.68 -0.76
N GLU A 181 -15.22 -16.43 -0.42
CA GLU A 181 -15.53 -15.26 -1.23
C GLU A 181 -14.26 -14.64 -1.81
N ARG A 182 -14.32 -14.22 -3.09
CA ARG A 182 -13.21 -13.54 -3.74
C ARG A 182 -13.39 -12.02 -3.63
N LEU A 183 -12.52 -11.38 -2.85
CA LEU A 183 -12.59 -9.95 -2.54
C LEU A 183 -11.25 -9.27 -2.80
N SER A 184 -11.20 -7.94 -2.75
CA SER A 184 -9.92 -7.21 -2.72
C SER A 184 -9.26 -7.36 -1.35
N LEU A 185 -7.92 -7.34 -1.31
CA LEU A 185 -7.18 -7.39 -0.05
C LEU A 185 -7.63 -6.30 0.93
N LYS A 186 -7.90 -5.09 0.43
CA LYS A 186 -8.39 -3.98 1.25
C LYS A 186 -9.70 -4.29 1.95
N VAL A 187 -10.68 -4.83 1.23
CA VAL A 187 -11.98 -5.20 1.80
C VAL A 187 -11.83 -6.35 2.79
N ALA A 188 -11.07 -7.38 2.44
CA ALA A 188 -10.82 -8.52 3.32
C ALA A 188 -10.15 -8.11 4.64
N LYS A 189 -9.18 -7.19 4.60
CA LYS A 189 -8.56 -6.62 5.80
C LYS A 189 -9.53 -5.82 6.65
N ALA A 190 -10.39 -5.00 6.06
CA ALA A 190 -11.40 -4.25 6.79
C ALA A 190 -12.38 -5.18 7.53
N LEU A 191 -12.78 -6.28 6.90
CA LEU A 191 -13.63 -7.32 7.53
C LEU A 191 -12.90 -8.05 8.67
N LEU A 192 -11.59 -8.21 8.57
CA LEU A 192 -10.77 -8.83 9.61
C LEU A 192 -10.55 -7.90 10.81
N GLU A 193 -10.71 -6.59 10.67
CA GLU A 193 -10.52 -5.61 11.76
C GLU A 193 -11.81 -5.26 12.51
N GLY A 194 -12.98 -5.32 11.84
CA GLY A 194 -14.29 -4.98 12.41
C GLY A 194 -14.80 -5.96 13.47
#